data_AF-A0A966YI77-F1
#
_entry.id   AF-A0A966YI77-F1
#
_cell.length_a   1.000
_cell.length_b   1.000
_cell.length_c   1.000
_cell.angle_alpha   90.00
_cell.angle_beta   90.00
_cell.angle_gamma   90.00
#
_symmetry.space_group_name_H-M   'P 1'
#
loop_
_entity.id
_entity.type
_entity.pdbx_description
1 polymer ?
#
loop_
_entity_poly.entity_id
_entity_poly.type
_entity_poly.pdbx_seq_one_letter_code
_entity_poly.pdbx_strand_id
1 'polypeptide(L)'
;MAGLEGISIVDTMIGFAAPSGVDREIPQVKAAHRGSAHTADYMFTDVPDDDPDDPITATLTEMDRHGVGVGLVNTGRPEAIEAARRHPDRFVLETHVGQMGRPVDIVGEVRRIRAEHAEFGTRAVSFFPVGPVP
;
A
#
# COMPACT_ATOMS: atom_id res chain seq x y z
N MET A 1 30.92 16.97 -4.68
CA MET A 1 29.71 16.47 -5.36
C MET A 1 28.53 17.14 -4.70
N ALA A 2 27.63 17.78 -5.45
CA ALA A 2 26.38 18.24 -4.86
C ALA A 2 25.54 16.99 -4.56
N GLY A 3 25.58 16.53 -3.31
CA GLY A 3 24.81 15.38 -2.85
C GLY A 3 23.32 15.71 -2.80
N LEU A 4 22.48 14.68 -2.75
CA LEU A 4 21.02 14.78 -2.53
C LEU A 4 20.67 15.28 -1.11
N GLU A 5 21.59 15.94 -0.42
CA GLU A 5 21.43 16.43 0.95
C GLU A 5 20.30 17.46 0.99
N GLY A 6 19.27 17.20 1.80
CA GLY A 6 18.09 18.07 1.96
C GLY A 6 16.93 17.79 1.00
N ILE A 7 17.06 16.81 0.08
CA ILE A 7 15.93 16.34 -0.74
C ILE A 7 15.29 15.15 -0.03
N SER A 8 14.01 15.27 0.32
CA SER A 8 13.26 14.21 0.98
C SER A 8 12.90 13.07 0.03
N ILE A 9 12.89 11.84 0.54
CA ILE A 9 12.50 10.65 -0.24
C ILE A 9 10.98 10.64 -0.42
N VAL A 10 10.54 10.30 -1.63
CA VAL A 10 9.14 9.95 -1.93
C VAL A 10 9.09 8.43 -2.13
N ASP A 11 8.43 7.73 -1.22
CA ASP A 11 8.22 6.29 -1.34
C ASP A 11 6.88 6.01 -2.03
N THR A 12 6.92 5.28 -3.16
CA THR A 12 5.75 4.95 -3.97
C THR A 12 5.08 3.62 -3.59
N MET A 13 5.57 2.95 -2.54
CA MET A 13 5.17 1.59 -2.16
C MET A 13 4.80 1.50 -0.67
N ILE A 14 4.32 2.59 -0.06
CA ILE A 14 3.91 2.56 1.34
C ILE A 14 2.60 1.77 1.51
N GLY A 15 2.62 0.86 2.48
CA GLY A 15 1.45 0.17 3.01
C GLY A 15 1.40 0.29 4.53
N PHE A 16 0.20 0.26 5.08
CA PHE A 16 -0.01 0.21 6.52
C PHE A 16 -0.05 -1.26 6.97
N ALA A 17 0.56 -1.55 8.12
CA ALA A 17 0.39 -2.85 8.76
C ALA A 17 -1.11 -3.07 9.03
N ALA A 18 -1.68 -4.10 8.39
CA ALA A 18 -3.05 -4.51 8.66
C ALA A 18 -3.08 -5.43 9.89
N PRO A 19 -4.20 -5.48 10.64
CA PRO A 19 -4.38 -6.50 11.67
C PRO A 19 -4.15 -7.90 11.09
N SER A 20 -3.51 -8.73 11.89
CA SER A 20 -2.97 -10.04 11.55
C SER A 20 -3.99 -10.92 10.82
N GLY A 21 -3.58 -11.42 9.65
CA GLY A 21 -4.31 -12.43 8.87
C GLY A 21 -4.58 -12.07 7.42
N VAL A 22 -4.82 -10.80 7.07
CA VAL A 22 -5.24 -10.42 5.71
C VAL A 22 -4.13 -10.38 4.67
N ASP A 23 -2.88 -10.06 5.07
CA ASP A 23 -1.72 -10.03 4.15
C ASP A 23 -0.78 -11.24 4.32
N ARG A 24 -1.01 -12.07 5.34
CA ARG A 24 -0.21 -13.29 5.60
C ARG A 24 -0.64 -14.47 4.73
N GLU A 25 -1.84 -14.40 4.14
CA GLU A 25 -2.36 -15.41 3.23
C GLU A 25 -2.49 -14.88 1.81
N ILE A 26 -1.54 -15.26 0.93
CA ILE A 26 -1.63 -14.97 -0.50
C ILE A 26 -2.35 -16.14 -1.16
N PRO A 27 -3.61 -16.00 -1.61
CA PRO A 27 -4.42 -17.12 -2.14
C PRO A 27 -3.74 -17.90 -3.27
N GLN A 28 -2.87 -17.23 -4.03
CA GLN A 28 -2.14 -17.74 -5.18
C GLN A 28 -1.00 -18.70 -4.77
N VAL A 29 -0.54 -18.64 -3.53
CA VAL A 29 0.47 -19.59 -3.04
C VAL A 29 -0.23 -20.90 -2.70
N LYS A 30 0.21 -21.97 -3.38
CA LYS A 30 -0.32 -23.33 -3.19
C LYS A 30 -0.16 -23.72 -1.72
N ALA A 31 -1.16 -24.41 -1.16
CA ALA A 31 -1.14 -24.85 0.23
C ALA A 31 0.15 -25.61 0.62
N ALA A 32 0.69 -26.42 -0.29
CA ALA A 32 1.94 -27.16 -0.10
C ALA A 32 3.21 -26.28 0.03
N HIS A 33 3.11 -24.99 -0.28
CA HIS A 33 4.21 -24.01 -0.23
C HIS A 33 3.95 -22.90 0.80
N ARG A 34 2.88 -23.00 1.59
CA ARG A 34 2.60 -22.06 2.69
C ARG A 34 3.41 -22.47 3.91
N GLY A 35 3.93 -21.47 4.62
CA GLY A 35 4.53 -21.66 5.94
C GLY A 35 3.49 -21.96 7.02
N SER A 36 3.96 -22.23 8.23
CA SER A 36 3.11 -22.51 9.39
C SER A 36 2.57 -21.26 10.09
N ALA A 37 3.30 -20.14 10.02
CA ALA A 37 2.93 -18.85 10.61
C ALA A 37 2.35 -17.89 9.56
N HIS A 38 2.93 -17.85 8.36
CA HIS A 38 2.39 -17.14 7.19
C HIS A 38 2.83 -17.77 5.86
N THR A 39 2.20 -17.33 4.76
CA THR A 39 2.38 -17.91 3.42
C THR A 39 3.82 -17.89 2.91
N ALA A 40 4.62 -16.92 3.36
CA ALA A 40 6.00 -16.73 2.90
C ALA A 40 7.06 -17.05 3.98
N ASP A 41 6.78 -17.91 4.97
CA ASP A 41 7.75 -18.24 6.06
C ASP A 41 9.08 -18.77 5.52
N TYR A 42 9.05 -19.42 4.35
CA TYR A 42 10.26 -19.93 3.70
C TYR A 42 11.19 -18.81 3.20
N MET A 43 10.71 -17.56 3.10
CA MET A 43 11.50 -16.39 2.71
C MET A 43 11.72 -15.40 3.86
N PHE A 44 10.77 -15.27 4.78
CA PHE A 44 10.82 -14.28 5.87
C PHE A 44 10.79 -15.01 7.22
N THR A 45 11.91 -14.94 7.95
CA THR A 45 12.10 -15.68 9.20
C THR A 45 11.91 -14.81 10.45
N ASP A 46 12.02 -13.49 10.32
CA ASP A 46 11.96 -12.53 11.44
C ASP A 46 10.82 -11.52 11.25
N VAL A 47 9.60 -12.02 11.03
CA VAL A 47 8.41 -11.16 10.91
C VAL A 47 7.90 -10.82 12.32
N PRO A 48 7.64 -9.53 12.62
CA PRO A 48 7.06 -9.14 13.90
C PRO A 48 5.73 -9.86 14.16
N ASP A 49 5.55 -10.33 15.39
CA ASP A 49 4.36 -11.12 15.78
C ASP A 49 3.10 -10.24 15.91
N ASP A 50 3.27 -9.02 16.43
CA ASP A 50 2.18 -8.12 16.81
C ASP A 50 1.98 -6.97 15.82
N ASP A 51 0.70 -6.63 15.60
CA ASP A 51 0.32 -5.46 14.82
C ASP A 51 0.31 -4.20 15.71
N PRO A 52 0.73 -3.04 15.19
CA PRO A 52 0.67 -1.80 15.95
C PRO A 52 -0.78 -1.36 16.19
N ASP A 53 -1.07 -0.88 17.41
CA ASP A 53 -2.38 -0.32 17.76
C ASP A 53 -2.79 0.86 16.84
N ASP A 54 -1.82 1.68 16.42
CA ASP A 54 -1.99 2.75 15.43
C ASP A 54 -0.99 2.55 14.28
N PRO A 55 -1.39 1.87 13.19
CA PRO A 55 -0.49 1.60 12.07
C PRO A 55 -0.05 2.86 11.32
N ILE A 56 -0.83 3.95 11.38
CA ILE A 56 -0.48 5.21 10.74
C ILE A 56 0.69 5.87 11.49
N THR A 57 0.59 5.94 12.83
CA THR A 57 1.67 6.50 13.67
C THR A 57 2.94 5.65 13.59
N ALA A 58 2.80 4.32 13.58
CA ALA A 58 3.94 3.42 13.41
C ALA A 58 4.66 3.65 12.06
N THR A 59 3.89 3.77 10.98
CA THR A 59 4.43 4.04 9.64
C THR A 59 5.15 5.40 9.58
N LEU A 60 4.57 6.45 10.14
CA LEU A 60 5.20 7.77 10.21
C LEU A 60 6.52 7.76 10.97
N THR A 61 6.58 7.01 12.07
CA THR A 61 7.81 6.87 12.87
C THR A 61 8.94 6.27 12.04
N GLU A 62 8.63 5.22 11.26
CA GLU A 62 9.62 4.60 10.37
C GLU A 62 9.97 5.50 9.17
N MET A 63 9.00 6.22 8.61
CA MET A 63 9.27 7.23 7.57
C MET A 63 10.27 8.29 8.05
N ASP A 64 10.08 8.83 9.25
CA ASP A 64 10.99 9.83 9.84
C ASP A 64 12.37 9.24 10.10
N ARG A 65 12.44 8.01 10.62
CA ARG A 65 13.70 7.28 10.87
C ARG A 65 14.51 7.06 9.60
N HIS A 66 13.85 6.84 8.47
CA HIS A 66 14.47 6.50 7.19
C HIS A 66 14.53 7.67 6.19
N GLY A 67 14.12 8.88 6.59
CA GLY A 67 14.20 10.07 5.75
C GLY A 67 13.16 10.13 4.63
N VAL A 68 12.04 9.42 4.77
CA VAL A 68 10.91 9.44 3.85
C VAL A 68 10.02 10.64 4.16
N GLY A 69 10.04 11.64 3.27
CA GLY A 69 9.22 12.83 3.41
C GLY A 69 7.77 12.60 3.04
N VAL A 70 7.52 11.86 1.95
CA VAL A 70 6.18 11.63 1.42
C VAL A 70 5.98 10.15 1.10
N GLY A 71 4.86 9.59 1.56
CA GLY A 71 4.38 8.26 1.19
C GLY A 71 3.23 8.33 0.21
N LEU A 72 3.33 7.64 -0.92
CA LEU A 72 2.19 7.35 -1.79
C LEU A 72 1.46 6.12 -1.25
N VAL A 73 0.16 6.27 -0.98
CA VAL A 73 -0.66 5.22 -0.36
C VAL A 73 -1.96 5.00 -1.14
N ASN A 74 -2.39 3.74 -1.18
CA ASN A 74 -3.52 3.32 -2.00
C ASN A 74 -4.87 3.47 -1.30
N THR A 75 -5.86 4.05 -2.00
CA THR A 75 -7.24 4.23 -1.50
C THR A 75 -7.98 2.93 -1.18
N GLY A 76 -7.47 1.77 -1.58
CA GLY A 76 -8.05 0.45 -1.32
C GLY A 76 -8.07 0.03 0.16
N ARG A 77 -7.40 0.77 1.04
CA ARG A 77 -7.36 0.55 2.50
C ARG A 77 -7.93 1.78 3.24
N PRO A 78 -8.85 1.60 4.22
CA PRO A 78 -9.39 2.72 5.00
C PRO A 78 -8.31 3.57 5.69
N GLU A 79 -7.22 2.93 6.13
CA GLU A 79 -6.08 3.57 6.79
C GLU A 79 -5.41 4.61 5.90
N ALA A 80 -5.37 4.41 4.57
CA ALA A 80 -4.76 5.36 3.65
C ALA A 80 -5.52 6.68 3.59
N ILE A 81 -6.85 6.61 3.52
CA ILE A 81 -7.71 7.80 3.50
C ILE A 81 -7.57 8.54 4.84
N GLU A 82 -7.55 7.82 5.96
CA GLU A 82 -7.37 8.41 7.28
C GLU A 82 -5.97 9.02 7.48
N ALA A 83 -4.93 8.36 6.99
CA ALA A 83 -3.56 8.87 7.04
C ALA A 83 -3.42 10.19 6.24
N ALA A 84 -3.99 10.25 5.04
CA ALA A 84 -4.01 11.46 4.23
C ALA A 84 -4.85 12.59 4.85
N ARG A 85 -5.87 12.27 5.65
CA ARG A 85 -6.64 13.26 6.42
C ARG A 85 -5.87 13.79 7.63
N ARG A 86 -5.22 12.90 8.39
CA ARG A 86 -4.45 13.23 9.59
C ARG A 86 -3.15 13.96 9.28
N HIS A 87 -2.49 13.59 8.17
CA HIS A 87 -1.15 14.05 7.78
C HIS A 87 -1.08 14.34 6.26
N PRO A 88 -1.82 15.35 5.77
CA PRO A 88 -1.95 15.65 4.33
C PRO A 88 -0.64 16.11 3.66
N ASP A 89 0.35 16.53 4.44
CA ASP A 89 1.69 16.89 4.00
C ASP A 89 2.63 15.68 3.87
N ARG A 90 2.27 14.54 4.47
CA ARG A 90 3.09 13.32 4.51
C ARG A 90 2.56 12.22 3.61
N PHE A 91 1.26 12.18 3.33
CA PHE A 91 0.64 11.13 2.51
C PHE A 91 -0.08 11.68 1.29
N VAL A 92 0.18 11.05 0.14
CA VAL A 92 -0.51 11.31 -1.12
C VAL A 92 -1.29 10.07 -1.50
N LEU A 93 -2.54 10.25 -1.95
CA LEU A 93 -3.40 9.14 -2.33
C LEU A 93 -3.24 8.76 -3.80
N GLU A 94 -3.26 7.46 -4.05
CA GLU A 94 -3.37 6.87 -5.39
C GLU A 94 -4.61 5.98 -5.53
N THR A 95 -5.18 5.96 -6.73
CA THR A 95 -6.26 5.04 -7.09
C THR A 95 -5.68 3.74 -7.65
N HIS A 96 -6.00 2.59 -7.06
CA HIS A 96 -5.75 1.31 -7.73
C HIS A 96 -6.78 1.07 -8.83
N VAL A 97 -6.31 0.58 -9.97
CA VAL A 97 -7.18 0.06 -11.04
C VAL A 97 -6.91 -1.40 -11.32
N GLY A 98 -7.96 -2.10 -11.74
CA GLY A 98 -7.91 -3.53 -11.98
C GLY A 98 -8.05 -4.33 -10.69
N GLN A 99 -8.66 -5.50 -10.82
CA GLN A 99 -8.86 -6.41 -9.71
C GLN A 99 -8.20 -7.75 -10.01
N MET A 100 -7.49 -8.29 -9.02
CA MET A 100 -6.90 -9.61 -9.06
C MET A 100 -7.95 -10.66 -9.45
N GLY A 101 -7.65 -11.48 -10.46
CA GLY A 101 -8.51 -12.59 -10.89
C GLY A 101 -9.76 -12.18 -11.67
N ARG A 102 -9.87 -10.92 -12.13
CA ARG A 102 -11.00 -10.45 -12.95
C ARG A 102 -10.52 -9.73 -14.22
N PRO A 103 -11.30 -9.75 -15.32
CA PRO A 103 -11.07 -8.87 -16.45
C PRO A 103 -11.16 -7.39 -16.06
N VAL A 104 -10.38 -6.55 -16.71
CA VAL A 104 -10.40 -5.10 -16.46
C VAL A 104 -11.63 -4.46 -17.11
N ASP A 105 -12.52 -3.87 -16.30
CA ASP A 105 -13.58 -2.99 -16.79
C ASP A 105 -13.02 -1.57 -17.01
N ILE A 106 -12.47 -1.33 -18.21
CA ILE A 106 -11.81 -0.06 -18.54
C ILE A 106 -12.70 1.15 -18.26
N VAL A 107 -14.01 1.07 -18.57
CA VAL A 107 -14.92 2.20 -18.39
C VAL A 107 -15.25 2.40 -16.91
N GLY A 108 -15.44 1.31 -16.17
CA GLY A 108 -15.59 1.33 -14.72
C GLY A 108 -14.37 1.96 -14.02
N GLU A 109 -13.16 1.56 -14.41
CA GLU A 109 -11.92 2.08 -13.83
C GLU A 109 -11.72 3.57 -14.11
N VAL A 110 -11.99 4.04 -15.34
CA VAL A 110 -11.91 5.48 -15.65
C VAL A 110 -12.93 6.29 -14.82
N ARG A 111 -14.12 5.75 -14.59
CA ARG A 111 -15.12 6.39 -13.70
C ARG A 111 -14.64 6.42 -12.26
N ARG A 112 -14.02 5.34 -11.78
CA ARG A 112 -13.43 5.23 -10.44
C ARG A 112 -12.32 6.25 -10.22
N ILE A 113 -11.36 6.34 -11.14
CA ILE A 113 -10.28 7.35 -11.09
C ILE A 113 -10.86 8.76 -10.95
N ARG A 114 -11.86 9.11 -11.77
CA ARG A 114 -12.50 10.44 -11.71
C ARG A 114 -13.22 10.68 -10.39
N ALA A 115 -13.95 9.68 -9.89
CA ALA A 115 -14.69 9.78 -8.64
C ALA A 115 -13.75 9.94 -7.44
N GLU A 116 -12.72 9.08 -7.32
CA GLU A 116 -11.74 9.17 -6.23
C GLU A 116 -10.88 10.43 -6.30
N HIS A 117 -10.54 10.91 -7.51
CA HIS A 117 -9.86 12.19 -7.65
C HIS A 117 -10.75 13.35 -7.17
N ALA A 118 -12.04 13.34 -7.50
CA ALA A 118 -12.97 14.38 -7.05
C ALA A 118 -13.24 14.32 -5.54
N GLU A 119 -13.31 13.12 -4.96
CA GLU A 119 -13.63 12.91 -3.55
C GLU A 119 -12.42 13.10 -2.63
N PHE A 120 -11.27 12.55 -3.01
CA PHE A 120 -10.08 12.49 -2.15
C PHE A 120 -8.87 13.25 -2.70
N GLY A 121 -8.93 13.75 -3.94
CA GLY A 121 -7.79 14.47 -4.55
C GLY A 121 -6.62 13.55 -4.88
N THR A 122 -6.87 12.29 -5.26
CA THR A 122 -5.81 11.34 -5.66
C THR A 122 -4.89 11.93 -6.72
N ARG A 123 -3.58 11.68 -6.63
CA ARG A 123 -2.57 12.27 -7.54
C ARG A 123 -1.84 11.25 -8.40
N ALA A 124 -2.10 9.97 -8.20
CA ALA A 124 -1.52 8.89 -8.99
C ALA A 124 -2.53 7.77 -9.19
N VAL A 125 -2.19 6.87 -10.12
CA VAL A 125 -2.94 5.66 -10.42
C VAL A 125 -1.95 4.50 -10.43
N SER A 126 -2.26 3.41 -9.72
CA SER A 126 -1.47 2.18 -9.75
C SER A 126 -2.23 1.04 -10.40
N PHE A 127 -1.47 0.14 -11.01
CA PHE A 127 -1.98 -1.02 -11.72
C PHE A 127 -1.01 -2.18 -11.54
N PHE A 128 -1.51 -3.36 -11.17
CA PHE A 128 -0.69 -4.57 -11.08
C PHE A 128 -0.86 -5.42 -12.36
N PRO A 129 0.13 -5.49 -13.27
CA PRO A 129 -0.08 -6.01 -14.62
C PRO A 129 -0.48 -7.48 -14.72
N VAL A 130 -0.11 -8.29 -13.71
CA VAL A 130 -0.41 -9.72 -13.66
C VAL A 130 -1.58 -10.05 -12.74
N GLY A 131 -2.28 -9.03 -12.24
CA GLY A 131 -3.45 -9.21 -11.39
C GLY A 131 -4.71 -9.60 -12.18
N PRO A 132 -5.12 -8.77 -13.16
CA PRO A 132 -6.27 -9.08 -14.00
C PRO A 132 -6.04 -10.33 -14.86
N VAL A 133 -7.11 -11.06 -15.14
CA VAL A 133 -7.13 -12.21 -16.08
C VAL A 133 -7.88 -11.83 -17.36
N PRO A 134 -7.60 -12.48 -18.52
CA PRO A 134 -8.30 -12.22 -19.77
C PRO A 134 -9.83 -12.36 -19.67
#